data_AF-A0A9D2C2W4-F1
#
_entry.id   AF-A0A9D2C2W4-F1
#
_cell.length_a   1.000
_cell.length_b   1.000
_cell.length_c   1.000
_cell.angle_alpha   90.00
_cell.angle_beta   90.00
_cell.angle_gamma   90.00
#
_symmetry.space_group_name_H-M   'P 1'
#
loop_
_entity.id
_entity.type
_entity.pdbx_description
1 polymer ?
#
loop_
_entity_poly.entity_id
_entity_poly.type
_entity_poly.pdbx_seq_one_letter_code
_entity_poly.pdbx_strand_id
1 'polypeptide(L)'
;MRKERASAQKPEEDTPEREQARGEYLEELRRRGDQEIQRRMEKTAADWFAEGRAAEAAYPGFRLENECRDPKFLRLLEAGLDMTSAFEALHHREILERAVEYTARSVTESLVENLRSRRGRPLENGASGRSGAVIRPDVSRMSRKDREELERRAMRGERISF
;
A
#
# COMPACT_ATOMS: atom_id res chain seq x y z
N MET A 1 -71.01 -63.44 8.19
CA MET A 1 -71.05 -61.99 8.49
C MET A 1 -69.64 -61.45 8.53
N ARG A 2 -69.32 -60.46 7.67
CA ARG A 2 -68.39 -59.32 7.89
C ARG A 2 -68.20 -58.63 6.54
N LYS A 3 -68.90 -57.51 6.35
CA LYS A 3 -68.67 -56.57 5.25
C LYS A 3 -67.55 -55.63 5.71
N GLU A 4 -66.35 -55.80 5.18
CA GLU A 4 -65.31 -54.77 5.28
C GLU A 4 -65.78 -53.55 4.48
N ARG A 5 -66.11 -52.48 5.20
CA ARG A 5 -66.40 -51.19 4.58
C ARG A 5 -65.06 -50.59 4.17
N ALA A 6 -64.80 -50.57 2.86
CA ALA A 6 -63.82 -49.68 2.26
C ALA A 6 -64.18 -48.25 2.68
N SER A 7 -63.33 -47.64 3.52
CA SER A 7 -63.41 -46.23 3.86
C SER A 7 -62.97 -45.43 2.64
N ALA A 8 -63.93 -45.06 1.81
CA ALA A 8 -63.74 -44.13 0.71
C ALA A 8 -63.26 -42.79 1.29
N GLN A 9 -62.00 -42.46 1.06
CA GLN A 9 -61.44 -41.13 1.23
C GLN A 9 -62.28 -40.19 0.35
N LYS A 10 -63.10 -39.32 0.95
CA LYS A 10 -63.84 -38.30 0.21
C LYS A 10 -62.82 -37.35 -0.45
N PRO A 11 -63.08 -36.85 -1.67
CA PRO A 11 -62.27 -35.78 -2.24
C PRO A 11 -62.43 -34.56 -1.34
N GLU A 12 -61.33 -34.04 -0.80
CA GLU A 12 -61.35 -32.76 -0.09
C GLU A 12 -61.75 -31.67 -1.10
N GLU A 13 -62.99 -31.17 -1.00
CA GLU A 13 -63.39 -29.94 -1.67
C GLU A 13 -62.53 -28.80 -1.10
N ASP A 14 -61.79 -28.10 -1.97
CA ASP A 14 -61.05 -26.90 -1.62
C ASP A 14 -62.08 -25.81 -1.31
N THR A 15 -62.33 -25.56 -0.02
CA THR A 15 -63.28 -24.52 0.39
C THR A 15 -62.70 -23.15 0.07
N PRO A 16 -63.53 -22.13 -0.27
CA PRO A 16 -63.05 -20.78 -0.55
C PRO A 16 -62.21 -20.18 0.60
N GLU A 17 -62.45 -20.63 1.83
CA GLU A 17 -61.67 -20.27 3.03
C GLU A 17 -60.25 -20.83 3.01
N ARG A 18 -60.02 -22.03 2.45
CA ARG A 18 -58.68 -22.63 2.28
C ARG A 18 -57.89 -21.93 1.19
N GLU A 19 -58.54 -21.51 0.11
CA GLU A 19 -57.92 -20.70 -0.94
C GLU A 19 -57.49 -19.33 -0.44
N GLN A 20 -58.33 -18.66 0.36
CA GLN A 20 -58.00 -17.39 1.01
C GLN A 20 -56.82 -17.55 1.99
N ALA A 21 -56.85 -18.57 2.85
CA ALA A 21 -55.76 -18.84 3.79
C ALA A 21 -54.43 -19.15 3.08
N ARG A 22 -54.47 -19.85 1.93
CA ARG A 22 -53.27 -20.07 1.09
C ARG A 22 -52.74 -18.77 0.49
N GLY A 23 -53.63 -17.89 0.01
CA GLY A 23 -53.25 -16.58 -0.51
C GLY A 23 -52.59 -15.70 0.54
N GLU A 24 -53.20 -15.59 1.73
CA GLU A 24 -52.66 -14.84 2.86
C GLU A 24 -51.29 -15.38 3.31
N TYR A 25 -51.13 -16.70 3.38
CA TYR A 25 -49.86 -17.34 3.73
C TYR A 25 -48.76 -17.04 2.69
N LEU A 26 -49.08 -17.07 1.40
CA LEU A 26 -48.13 -16.73 0.33
C LEU A 26 -47.76 -15.24 0.35
N GLU A 27 -48.71 -14.36 0.63
CA GLU A 27 -48.43 -12.93 0.82
C GLU A 27 -47.54 -12.67 2.04
N GLU A 28 -47.77 -13.38 3.15
CA GLU A 28 -46.94 -13.27 4.34
C GLU A 28 -45.51 -13.76 4.07
N LEU A 29 -45.36 -14.88 3.36
CA LEU A 29 -44.05 -15.37 2.91
C LEU A 29 -43.33 -14.35 2.03
N ARG A 30 -44.04 -13.73 1.07
CA ARG A 30 -43.47 -12.69 0.21
C ARG A 30 -43.03 -11.47 1.02
N ARG A 31 -43.89 -10.99 1.94
CA ARG A 31 -43.56 -9.86 2.82
C ARG A 31 -42.34 -10.15 3.68
N ARG A 32 -42.21 -11.36 4.23
CA ARG A 32 -41.03 -11.76 5.01
C ARG A 32 -39.78 -11.77 4.14
N GLY A 33 -39.84 -12.35 2.94
CA GLY A 33 -38.73 -12.34 1.98
C GLY A 33 -38.31 -10.92 1.58
N ASP A 34 -39.27 -10.06 1.25
CA ASP A 34 -39.02 -8.65 0.89
C ASP A 34 -38.35 -7.90 2.06
N GLN A 35 -38.79 -8.13 3.30
CA GLN A 35 -38.19 -7.55 4.50
C GLN A 35 -36.75 -8.04 4.74
N GLU A 36 -36.47 -9.33 4.50
CA GLU A 36 -35.12 -9.89 4.65
C GLU A 36 -34.16 -9.30 3.62
N ILE A 37 -34.59 -9.18 2.36
CA ILE A 37 -33.81 -8.54 1.30
C ILE A 37 -33.53 -7.08 1.67
N GLN A 38 -34.56 -6.35 2.11
CA GLN A 38 -34.41 -4.96 2.52
C GLN A 38 -33.41 -4.79 3.67
N ARG A 39 -33.51 -5.61 4.72
CA ARG A 39 -32.55 -5.59 5.84
C ARG A 39 -31.12 -5.90 5.39
N ARG A 40 -30.95 -6.85 4.47
CA ARG A 40 -29.63 -7.19 3.92
C ARG A 40 -29.07 -6.03 3.10
N MET A 41 -29.90 -5.37 2.29
CA MET A 41 -29.50 -4.21 1.51
C MET A 41 -29.11 -3.03 2.41
N GLU A 42 -29.92 -2.72 3.42
CA GLU A 42 -29.64 -1.67 4.40
C GLU A 42 -28.33 -1.92 5.15
N LYS A 43 -28.10 -3.16 5.58
CA LYS A 43 -26.84 -3.55 6.22
C LYS A 43 -25.65 -3.37 5.27
N THR A 44 -25.76 -3.88 4.05
CA THR A 44 -24.70 -3.79 3.04
C THR A 44 -24.37 -2.33 2.74
N ALA A 45 -25.39 -1.48 2.59
CA ALA A 45 -25.22 -0.05 2.38
C ALA A 45 -24.52 0.61 3.57
N ALA A 46 -24.90 0.28 4.81
CA ALA A 46 -24.26 0.81 6.00
C ALA A 46 -22.78 0.41 6.10
N ASP A 47 -22.46 -0.85 5.81
CA ASP A 47 -21.11 -1.38 5.77
C ASP A 47 -20.26 -0.64 4.71
N TRP A 48 -20.82 -0.49 3.50
CA TRP A 48 -20.21 0.26 2.39
C TRP A 48 -19.94 1.74 2.73
N PHE A 49 -20.87 2.41 3.43
CA PHE A 49 -20.64 3.79 3.89
C PHE A 49 -19.54 3.87 4.95
N ALA A 50 -19.46 2.90 5.86
CA ALA A 50 -18.40 2.87 6.86
C ALA A 50 -17.02 2.63 6.23
N GLU A 51 -16.93 1.67 5.30
CA GLU A 51 -15.71 1.40 4.52
C GLU A 51 -15.32 2.58 3.64
N GLY A 52 -16.28 3.24 2.99
CA GLY A 52 -16.03 4.41 2.16
C GLY A 52 -15.37 5.55 2.93
N ARG A 53 -15.80 5.80 4.18
CA ARG A 53 -15.13 6.79 5.04
C ARG A 53 -13.71 6.39 5.42
N ALA A 54 -13.46 5.10 5.62
CA ALA A 54 -12.11 4.60 5.89
C ALA A 54 -11.21 4.77 4.65
N ALA A 55 -11.73 4.49 3.46
CA ALA A 55 -11.03 4.69 2.20
C ALA A 55 -10.73 6.18 1.94
N GLU A 56 -11.65 7.09 2.25
CA GLU A 56 -11.43 8.55 2.14
C GLU A 56 -10.30 9.03 3.07
N ALA A 57 -10.19 8.46 4.27
CA ALA A 57 -9.09 8.77 5.20
C ALA A 57 -7.73 8.28 4.69
N ALA A 58 -7.67 7.13 4.02
CA ALA A 58 -6.45 6.59 3.44
C ALA A 58 -6.04 7.29 2.13
N TYR A 59 -7.02 7.64 1.31
CA TYR A 59 -6.84 8.23 0.00
C TYR A 59 -7.64 9.55 -0.11
N PRO A 60 -7.01 10.72 0.10
CA PRO A 60 -7.69 12.02 0.01
C PRO A 60 -8.34 12.34 -1.36
N GLY A 61 -8.00 11.57 -2.41
CA GLY A 61 -8.62 11.66 -3.72
C GLY A 61 -9.85 10.76 -3.92
N PHE A 62 -10.13 9.86 -2.98
CA PHE A 62 -11.25 8.93 -3.05
C PHE A 62 -12.57 9.64 -2.77
N ARG A 63 -13.56 9.43 -3.64
CA ARG A 63 -14.92 9.99 -3.53
C ARG A 63 -15.93 8.91 -3.88
N LEU A 64 -16.63 8.38 -2.88
CA LEU A 64 -17.55 7.26 -3.06
C LEU A 64 -18.61 7.55 -4.16
N GLU A 65 -19.14 8.78 -4.21
CA GLU A 65 -20.15 9.16 -5.20
C GLU A 65 -19.62 9.14 -6.64
N ASN A 66 -18.32 9.34 -6.83
CA ASN A 66 -17.68 9.29 -8.14
C ASN A 66 -17.36 7.84 -8.51
N GLU A 67 -16.77 7.08 -7.59
CA GLU A 67 -16.38 5.69 -7.85
C GLU A 67 -17.59 4.78 -8.10
N CYS A 68 -18.70 4.98 -7.36
CA CYS A 68 -19.94 4.25 -7.59
C CYS A 68 -20.59 4.52 -8.96
N ARG A 69 -20.13 5.52 -9.73
CA ARG A 69 -20.58 5.72 -11.12
C ARG A 69 -19.88 4.78 -12.11
N ASP A 70 -18.71 4.24 -11.76
CA ASP A 70 -18.01 3.27 -12.60
C ASP A 70 -18.62 1.86 -12.37
N PRO A 71 -19.21 1.22 -13.40
CA PRO A 71 -19.71 -0.14 -13.27
C PRO A 71 -18.64 -1.16 -12.85
N LYS A 72 -17.36 -0.92 -13.17
CA LYS A 72 -16.27 -1.81 -12.77
C LYS A 72 -16.05 -1.78 -11.26
N PHE A 73 -16.18 -0.61 -10.65
CA PHE A 73 -16.07 -0.46 -9.20
C PHE A 73 -17.17 -1.24 -8.49
N LEU A 74 -18.43 -1.08 -8.94
CA LEU A 74 -19.57 -1.83 -8.41
C LEU A 74 -19.38 -3.35 -8.54
N ARG A 75 -18.84 -3.83 -9.66
CA ARG A 75 -18.56 -5.26 -9.86
C ARG A 75 -17.51 -5.81 -8.89
N LEU A 76 -16.54 -5.00 -8.47
CA LEU A 76 -15.56 -5.40 -7.47
C LEU A 76 -16.20 -5.52 -6.08
N LEU A 77 -17.09 -4.57 -5.73
CA LEU A 77 -17.84 -4.64 -4.48
C LEU A 77 -18.82 -5.83 -4.46
N GLU A 78 -19.50 -6.12 -5.57
CA GLU A 78 -20.35 -7.31 -5.72
C GLU A 78 -19.56 -8.61 -5.60
N ALA A 79 -18.29 -8.61 -6.04
CA ALA A 79 -17.37 -9.74 -5.85
C ALA A 79 -16.88 -9.89 -4.40
N GLY A 80 -17.24 -8.96 -3.52
CA GLY A 80 -16.91 -8.98 -2.09
C GLY A 80 -15.61 -8.29 -1.73
N LEU A 81 -15.05 -7.44 -2.61
CA LEU A 81 -13.94 -6.57 -2.23
C LEU A 81 -14.46 -5.42 -1.36
N ASP A 82 -13.61 -4.97 -0.44
CA ASP A 82 -13.84 -3.74 0.31
C ASP A 82 -13.65 -2.49 -0.58
N MET A 83 -14.17 -1.35 -0.12
CA MET A 83 -14.09 -0.08 -0.86
C MET A 83 -12.65 0.33 -1.21
N THR A 84 -11.72 0.10 -0.28
CA THR A 84 -10.31 0.45 -0.43
C THR A 84 -9.64 -0.38 -1.52
N SER A 85 -9.77 -1.71 -1.48
CA SER A 85 -9.17 -2.60 -2.47
C SER A 85 -9.80 -2.41 -3.85
N ALA A 86 -11.11 -2.14 -3.91
CA ALA A 86 -11.77 -1.83 -5.17
C ALA A 86 -11.20 -0.55 -5.81
N PHE A 87 -10.97 0.48 -5.00
CA PHE A 87 -10.37 1.73 -5.47
C PHE A 87 -8.92 1.54 -5.91
N GLU A 88 -8.11 0.86 -5.11
CA GLU A 88 -6.72 0.53 -5.44
C GLU A 88 -6.61 -0.28 -6.74
N ALA A 89 -7.50 -1.25 -6.96
CA ALA A 89 -7.49 -2.06 -8.17
C ALA A 89 -7.72 -1.22 -9.44
N LEU A 90 -8.66 -0.27 -9.39
CA LEU A 90 -8.97 0.59 -10.54
C LEU A 90 -7.92 1.67 -10.76
N HIS A 91 -7.40 2.26 -9.68
CA HIS A 91 -6.51 3.42 -9.73
C HIS A 91 -5.04 3.07 -9.47
N HIS A 92 -4.68 1.79 -9.50
CA HIS A 92 -3.32 1.31 -9.16
C HIS A 92 -2.23 2.10 -9.90
N ARG A 93 -2.43 2.36 -11.20
CA ARG A 93 -1.45 3.03 -12.04
C ARG A 93 -1.24 4.47 -11.62
N GLU A 94 -2.32 5.21 -11.39
CA GLU A 94 -2.26 6.60 -10.95
C GLU A 94 -1.63 6.72 -9.56
N ILE A 95 -1.98 5.82 -8.65
CA ILE A 95 -1.40 5.75 -7.31
C ILE A 95 0.11 5.52 -7.40
N LEU A 96 0.56 4.57 -8.23
CA LEU A 96 1.97 4.27 -8.44
C LEU A 96 2.73 5.44 -9.08
N GLU A 97 2.17 6.06 -10.12
CA GLU A 97 2.79 7.21 -10.78
C GLU A 97 3.02 8.37 -9.78
N ARG A 98 2.01 8.70 -8.97
CA ARG A 98 2.12 9.70 -7.89
C ARG A 98 3.15 9.32 -6.82
N ALA A 99 3.22 8.05 -6.43
CA ALA A 99 4.18 7.56 -5.44
C ALA A 99 5.63 7.69 -5.95
N VAL A 100 5.86 7.38 -7.23
CA VAL A 100 7.16 7.52 -7.88
C VAL A 100 7.55 9.00 -7.96
N GLU A 101 6.64 9.88 -8.38
CA GLU A 101 6.90 11.32 -8.43
C GLU A 101 7.24 11.91 -7.06
N TYR A 102 6.49 11.52 -6.02
CA TYR A 102 6.75 11.94 -4.64
C TYR A 102 8.14 11.50 -4.18
N THR A 103 8.51 10.25 -4.48
CA THR A 103 9.83 9.71 -4.13
C THR A 103 10.95 10.43 -4.88
N ALA A 104 10.78 10.67 -6.18
CA ALA A 104 11.74 11.44 -6.97
C ALA A 104 11.95 12.84 -6.36
N ARG A 105 10.87 13.53 -5.98
CA ARG A 105 10.93 14.84 -5.31
C ARG A 105 11.65 14.77 -3.98
N SER A 106 11.27 13.84 -3.09
CA SER A 106 11.89 13.68 -1.78
C SER A 106 13.40 13.39 -1.89
N VAL A 107 13.82 12.57 -2.86
CA VAL A 107 15.23 12.32 -3.15
C VAL A 107 15.93 13.60 -3.61
N THR A 108 15.33 14.36 -4.53
CA THR A 108 15.92 15.63 -4.99
C THR A 108 16.06 16.64 -3.85
N GLU A 109 15.06 16.77 -2.98
CA GLU A 109 15.10 17.64 -1.81
C GLU A 109 16.18 17.19 -0.82
N SER A 110 16.27 15.88 -0.57
CA SER A 110 17.33 15.29 0.26
C SER A 110 18.73 15.56 -0.31
N LEU A 111 18.90 15.47 -1.63
CA LEU A 111 20.18 15.78 -2.30
C LEU A 111 20.52 17.27 -2.21
N VAL A 112 19.54 18.15 -2.41
CA VAL A 112 19.71 19.61 -2.26
C VAL A 112 20.09 19.95 -0.83
N GLU A 113 19.43 19.36 0.16
CA GLU A 113 19.72 19.58 1.57
C GLU A 113 21.12 19.07 1.94
N ASN A 114 21.50 17.89 1.45
CA ASN A 114 22.86 17.36 1.59
C ASN A 114 23.90 18.29 0.94
N LEU A 115 23.62 18.84 -0.24
CA LEU A 115 24.51 19.80 -0.93
C LEU A 115 24.61 21.13 -0.17
N ARG A 116 23.50 21.66 0.36
CA ARG A 116 23.49 22.86 1.21
C ARG A 116 24.30 22.65 2.49
N SER A 117 24.07 21.52 3.17
CA SER A 117 24.81 21.11 4.36
C SER A 117 26.32 20.93 4.08
N ARG A 118 26.70 20.46 2.88
CA ARG A 118 28.11 20.37 2.46
C ARG A 118 28.70 21.71 2.01
N ARG A 119 27.93 22.62 1.41
CA ARG A 119 28.39 23.97 1.03
C ARG A 119 28.63 24.88 2.22
N GLY A 120 28.04 24.59 3.38
CA GLY A 120 28.30 25.28 4.65
C GLY A 120 29.49 24.75 5.45
N ARG A 121 30.16 23.69 4.99
CA ARG A 121 31.42 23.23 5.59
C ARG A 121 32.57 23.85 4.82
N PRO A 122 33.35 24.76 5.42
CA PRO A 122 34.65 25.12 4.86
C PRO A 122 35.43 23.85 4.51
N LEU A 123 36.13 23.88 3.40
CA LEU A 123 37.19 22.93 3.03
C LEU A 123 38.41 23.06 3.98
N GLU A 124 38.20 23.22 5.29
CA GLU A 124 39.28 23.42 6.27
C GLU A 124 39.81 22.12 6.89
N ASN A 125 39.28 20.96 6.50
CA ASN A 125 39.99 19.69 6.69
C ASN A 125 40.83 19.30 5.47
N GLY A 126 41.19 20.29 4.63
CA GLY A 126 42.31 20.19 3.69
C GLY A 126 43.65 20.69 4.25
N ALA A 127 43.68 21.29 5.45
CA ALA A 127 44.90 21.91 5.99
C ALA A 127 45.03 21.90 7.53
N SER A 128 44.27 21.07 8.26
CA SER A 128 44.38 21.00 9.73
C SER A 128 44.37 19.56 10.24
N GLY A 129 45.22 18.75 9.62
CA GLY A 129 45.50 17.40 10.09
C GLY A 129 46.80 16.96 9.48
N ARG A 130 47.90 17.25 10.19
CA ARG A 130 49.11 16.42 10.12
C ARG A 130 48.71 14.99 10.47
N SER A 131 48.10 14.27 9.52
CA SER A 131 48.22 12.82 9.48
C SER A 131 49.65 12.60 9.02
N GLY A 132 50.55 12.50 10.00
CA GLY A 132 51.87 11.94 9.79
C GLY A 132 51.69 10.49 9.34
N ALA A 133 51.39 10.29 8.07
CA ALA A 133 51.89 9.11 7.40
C ALA A 133 53.41 9.24 7.49
N VAL A 134 54.01 8.58 8.49
CA VAL A 134 55.44 8.33 8.51
C VAL A 134 55.69 7.44 7.30
N ILE A 135 55.88 8.08 6.15
CA ILE A 135 56.47 7.44 4.98
C ILE A 135 57.91 7.21 5.40
N ARG A 136 58.17 6.03 5.98
CA ARG A 136 59.55 5.57 6.17
C ARG A 136 60.18 5.58 4.77
N PRO A 137 61.31 6.27 4.55
CA PRO A 137 61.90 6.33 3.23
C PRO A 137 62.33 4.91 2.85
N ASP A 138 61.65 4.32 1.88
CA ASP A 138 62.00 3.01 1.36
C ASP A 138 63.24 3.15 0.47
N VAL A 139 64.41 2.88 1.04
CA VAL A 139 65.73 3.01 0.39
C VAL A 139 65.81 2.20 -0.92
N SER A 140 65.04 1.11 -1.02
CA SER A 140 64.99 0.26 -2.20
C SER A 140 64.35 0.95 -3.42
N ARG A 141 63.47 1.93 -3.19
CA ARG A 141 62.75 2.67 -4.24
C ARG A 141 63.35 4.04 -4.56
N MET A 142 64.46 4.42 -3.93
CA MET A 142 65.07 5.73 -4.18
C MET A 142 65.68 5.81 -5.59
N SER A 143 65.51 6.95 -6.25
CA SER A 143 66.20 7.21 -7.52
C SER A 143 67.69 7.47 -7.26
N ARG A 144 68.52 7.37 -8.30
CA ARG A 144 69.96 7.64 -8.20
C ARG A 144 70.24 9.08 -7.69
N LYS A 145 69.42 10.03 -8.16
CA LYS A 145 69.50 11.45 -7.79
C LYS A 145 69.20 11.70 -6.30
N ASP A 146 68.24 10.96 -5.74
CA ASP A 146 67.88 11.11 -4.32
C ASP A 146 68.97 10.57 -3.40
N ARG A 147 69.68 9.50 -3.83
CA ARG A 147 70.83 8.97 -3.10
C ARG A 147 72.03 9.92 -3.13
N GLU A 148 72.30 10.55 -4.29
CA GLU A 148 73.38 11.55 -4.43
C GLU A 148 73.15 12.78 -3.52
N GLU A 149 71.90 13.25 -3.37
CA GLU A 149 71.64 14.36 -2.43
C GLU A 149 71.77 13.94 -0.97
N LEU A 150 71.38 12.70 -0.61
CA LEU A 150 71.65 12.16 0.73
C LEU A 150 73.14 12.05 1.01
N GLU A 151 73.93 11.60 0.03
CA GLU A 151 75.39 11.53 0.13
C GLU A 151 76.00 12.92 0.30
N ARG A 152 75.53 13.91 -0.48
CA ARG A 152 75.96 15.31 -0.35
C ARG A 152 75.68 15.87 1.04
N ARG A 153 74.55 15.49 1.65
CA ARG A 153 74.16 15.89 3.01
C ARG A 153 74.99 15.18 4.07
N ALA A 154 75.23 13.88 3.93
CA ALA A 154 76.10 13.11 4.82
C ALA A 154 77.55 13.65 4.79
N MET A 155 78.06 14.02 3.62
CA MET A 155 79.39 14.65 3.46
C MET A 155 79.48 16.02 4.13
N ARG A 156 78.36 16.71 4.36
CA ARG A 156 78.29 17.95 5.16
C ARG A 156 78.16 17.68 6.66
N GLY A 157 78.25 16.42 7.08
CA GLY A 157 78.18 16.00 8.47
C GLY A 157 76.76 15.81 9.01
N GLU A 158 75.72 15.82 8.16
CA GLU A 158 74.36 15.49 8.62
C GLU A 158 74.20 13.99 8.85
N ARG A 159 73.69 13.61 10.02
CA ARG A 159 73.37 12.21 10.34
C ARG A 159 72.03 11.84 9.71
N ILE A 160 72.05 11.02 8.65
CA ILE A 160 70.85 10.51 7.99
C ILE A 160 70.35 9.26 8.73
N SER A 161 69.09 9.28 9.18
CA SER A 161 68.38 8.14 9.77
C SER A 161 67.09 7.88 9.00
N PHE A 162 66.71 6.60 8.84
CA PHE A 162 65.54 6.15 8.09
C PHE A 162 64.49 5.51 8.98
#